data_AF-W1X8D8-F1
#
_entry.id   AF-W1X8D8-F1
#
_cell.length_a   1.000
_cell.length_b   1.000
_cell.length_c   1.000
_cell.angle_alpha   90.00
_cell.angle_beta   90.00
_cell.angle_gamma   90.00
#
_symmetry.space_group_name_H-M   'P 1'
#
loop_
_entity.id
_entity.type
_entity.pdbx_description
1 polymer ?
#
loop_
_entity_poly.entity_id
_entity_poly.type
_entity_poly.pdbx_seq_one_letter_code
_entity_poly.pdbx_strand_id
1 'polypeptide(L)'
;NDDAIREVQCLATSRDGIHFEKQGVILTPPEGIMHFRDPKVWREADTWWMVVGAKDPGNTGQILLYRGSSLREWTFDRVLAHADAGESYMWECPDFFSLGDQHYLMFSPQGMNAEGYSYRNRFQSGVIPGMWSPGRL
;
A
#
# COMPACT_ATOMS: atom_id res chain seq x y z
N ASN A 1 20.43 1.09 -9.97
CA ASN A 1 19.89 0.32 -11.10
C ASN A 1 18.87 -0.61 -10.48
N ASP A 2 17.67 -0.09 -10.24
CA ASP A 2 16.65 -0.74 -9.40
C ASP A 2 15.84 -1.77 -10.19
N ASP A 3 16.17 -1.94 -11.48
CA ASP A 3 15.58 -2.89 -12.41
C ASP A 3 15.79 -4.37 -12.03
N ALA A 4 16.53 -4.65 -10.96
CA ALA A 4 16.77 -5.99 -10.43
C ALA A 4 16.07 -6.25 -9.07
N ILE A 5 15.31 -5.28 -8.54
CA ILE A 5 14.66 -5.41 -7.24
C ILE A 5 13.30 -6.06 -7.43
N ARG A 6 13.08 -7.21 -6.77
CA ARG A 6 11.78 -7.86 -6.65
C ARG A 6 11.32 -7.80 -5.20
N GLU A 7 10.32 -6.99 -4.94
CA GLU A 7 9.72 -6.85 -3.61
C GLU A 7 8.54 -7.82 -3.46
N VAL A 8 8.38 -8.41 -2.28
CA VAL A 8 7.34 -9.40 -1.96
C VAL A 8 6.89 -9.20 -0.51
N GLN A 9 5.65 -9.56 -0.19
CA GLN A 9 5.15 -9.47 1.19
C GLN A 9 5.41 -10.78 1.91
N CYS A 10 6.00 -10.67 3.11
CA CYS A 10 6.31 -11.81 3.96
C CYS A 10 5.47 -11.79 5.24
N LEU A 11 5.30 -12.96 5.86
CA LEU A 11 4.66 -13.10 7.16
C LEU A 11 5.66 -13.55 8.23
N ALA A 12 5.51 -13.03 9.45
CA ALA A 12 6.15 -13.57 10.64
C ALA A 12 5.12 -13.67 11.77
N THR A 13 5.27 -14.67 12.64
CA THR A 13 4.36 -14.91 13.76
C THR A 13 5.13 -14.98 15.07
N SER A 14 4.53 -14.49 16.15
CA SER A 14 5.07 -14.59 17.50
C SER A 14 3.98 -15.11 18.45
N ARG A 15 4.41 -15.84 19.49
CA ARG A 15 3.54 -16.28 20.60
C ARG A 15 3.81 -15.50 21.89
N ASP A 16 4.94 -14.80 21.98
CA ASP A 16 5.40 -14.10 23.19
C ASP A 16 5.65 -12.60 22.97
N GLY A 17 5.52 -12.10 21.74
CA GLY A 17 5.78 -10.72 21.36
C GLY A 17 7.26 -10.34 21.29
N ILE A 18 8.18 -11.29 21.51
CA ILE A 18 9.63 -11.06 21.55
C ILE A 18 10.33 -11.83 20.42
N HIS A 19 9.99 -13.11 20.25
CA HIS A 19 10.55 -13.97 19.22
C HIS A 19 9.58 -14.12 18.05
N PHE A 20 10.09 -13.90 16.83
CA PHE A 20 9.29 -13.94 15.61
C PHE A 20 9.83 -15.00 14.65
N GLU A 21 8.98 -15.96 14.30
CA GLU A 21 9.28 -16.99 13.32
C GLU A 21 8.83 -16.52 11.92
N LYS A 22 9.78 -16.47 10.98
CA LYS A 22 9.49 -16.15 9.57
C LYS A 22 8.72 -17.29 8.93
N GLN A 23 7.54 -16.97 8.38
CA GLN A 23 6.67 -17.91 7.67
C GLN A 23 6.92 -17.91 6.15
N GLY A 24 7.71 -16.96 5.65
CA GLY A 24 8.05 -16.81 4.24
C GLY A 24 7.14 -15.84 3.49
N VAL A 25 7.18 -15.93 2.17
CA VAL A 25 6.42 -15.08 1.24
C VAL A 25 4.96 -15.49 1.23
N ILE A 26 4.05 -14.52 1.36
CA ILE A 26 2.59 -14.69 1.33
C ILE A 26 1.93 -13.97 0.17
N LEU A 27 2.62 -13.02 -0.48
CA LEU A 27 2.09 -12.28 -1.61
C LEU A 27 3.24 -11.79 -2.51
N THR A 28 3.13 -12.07 -3.80
CA THR A 28 4.04 -11.58 -4.84
C THR A 28 3.40 -10.45 -5.64
N PRO A 29 4.19 -9.54 -6.22
CA PRO A 29 3.66 -8.46 -7.03
C PRO A 29 2.94 -9.01 -8.27
N PRO A 30 1.96 -8.27 -8.80
CA PRO A 30 1.43 -8.50 -10.14
C PRO A 30 2.54 -8.45 -11.21
N GLU A 31 2.30 -9.06 -12.36
CA GLU A 31 3.23 -9.02 -13.49
C GLU A 31 3.55 -7.57 -13.89
N GLY A 32 4.83 -7.28 -14.17
CA GLY A 32 5.29 -5.95 -14.56
C GLY A 32 5.46 -4.94 -13.42
N ILE A 33 5.14 -5.31 -12.16
CA ILE A 33 5.33 -4.46 -10.98
C ILE A 33 6.58 -4.91 -10.22
N MET A 34 7.58 -4.02 -10.10
CA MET A 34 8.82 -4.28 -9.34
C MET A 34 8.80 -3.65 -7.95
N HIS A 35 8.26 -2.43 -7.85
CA HIS A 35 8.04 -1.76 -6.56
C HIS A 35 6.69 -2.20 -5.99
N PHE A 36 6.73 -2.89 -4.86
CA PHE A 36 5.60 -3.53 -4.21
C PHE A 36 5.93 -3.78 -2.74
N ARG A 37 5.65 -2.80 -1.87
CA ARG A 37 6.16 -2.79 -0.49
C ARG A 37 5.25 -2.07 0.50
N ASP A 38 5.66 -2.16 1.77
CA ASP A 38 5.07 -1.48 2.92
C ASP A 38 3.61 -1.88 3.17
N PRO A 39 3.33 -3.15 3.50
CA PRO A 39 1.98 -3.62 3.67
C PRO A 39 1.38 -3.11 4.99
N LYS A 40 0.14 -2.63 4.94
CA LYS A 40 -0.70 -2.47 6.14
C LYS A 40 -1.88 -3.42 6.06
N VAL A 41 -2.10 -4.17 7.13
CA VAL A 41 -3.19 -5.14 7.27
C VAL A 41 -4.20 -4.69 8.32
N TRP A 42 -5.49 -4.87 8.05
CA TRP A 42 -6.56 -4.72 9.04
C TRP A 42 -7.64 -5.78 8.83
N ARG A 43 -8.56 -5.89 9.78
CA ARG A 43 -9.76 -6.72 9.65
C ARG A 43 -10.99 -5.85 9.74
N GLU A 44 -11.93 -6.09 8.83
CA GLU A 44 -13.24 -5.46 8.84
C GLU A 44 -14.31 -6.52 8.62
N ALA A 45 -15.24 -6.63 9.59
CA ALA A 45 -16.11 -7.78 9.74
C ALA A 45 -15.30 -9.10 9.67
N ASP A 46 -15.64 -9.99 8.74
CA ASP A 46 -15.00 -11.30 8.56
C ASP A 46 -13.95 -11.34 7.45
N THR A 47 -13.54 -10.18 6.94
CA THR A 47 -12.55 -10.07 5.87
C THR A 47 -11.27 -9.40 6.36
N TRP A 48 -10.13 -10.00 6.06
CA TRP A 48 -8.83 -9.35 6.17
C TRP A 48 -8.58 -8.51 4.93
N TRP A 49 -8.02 -7.33 5.14
CA TRP A 49 -7.67 -6.39 4.08
C TRP A 49 -6.19 -6.01 4.20
N MET A 50 -5.57 -5.75 3.06
CA MET A 50 -4.20 -5.28 2.98
C MET A 50 -4.08 -4.18 1.92
N VAL A 51 -3.50 -3.04 2.29
CA VAL A 51 -2.98 -2.07 1.34
C VAL A 51 -1.49 -2.26 1.16
N VAL A 52 -1.00 -2.12 -0.08
CA VAL A 52 0.42 -2.21 -0.43
C VAL A 52 0.77 -1.09 -1.41
N GLY A 53 1.86 -0.39 -1.17
CA GLY A 53 2.37 0.63 -2.08
C GLY A 53 3.01 -0.02 -3.31
N ALA A 54 2.71 0.50 -4.50
CA ALA A 54 3.26 -0.01 -5.74
C ALA A 54 3.54 1.10 -6.76
N LYS A 55 4.38 0.77 -7.74
CA LYS A 55 4.56 1.56 -8.97
C LYS A 55 4.05 0.75 -10.15
N ASP A 56 3.16 1.34 -10.94
CA ASP A 56 2.67 0.71 -12.15
C ASP A 56 3.72 0.70 -13.29
N PRO A 57 3.49 -0.06 -14.38
CA PRO A 57 4.39 -0.06 -15.53
C PRO A 57 4.51 1.30 -16.25
N GLY A 58 3.56 2.21 -16.03
CA GLY A 58 3.56 3.59 -16.54
C GLY A 58 4.36 4.57 -15.69
N ASN A 59 5.10 4.09 -14.67
CA ASN A 59 5.87 4.91 -13.73
C ASN A 59 5.00 5.84 -12.87
N THR A 60 3.83 5.36 -12.45
CA THR A 60 2.87 6.08 -11.59
C THR A 60 2.71 5.35 -10.25
N GLY A 61 2.71 6.11 -9.16
CA GLY A 61 2.49 5.58 -7.82
C GLY A 61 1.03 5.21 -7.57
N GLN A 62 0.81 4.06 -6.93
CA GLN A 62 -0.53 3.55 -6.62
C GLN A 62 -0.54 2.77 -5.31
N ILE A 63 -1.70 2.70 -4.65
CA ILE A 63 -1.97 1.77 -3.55
C ILE A 63 -2.85 0.63 -4.07
N LEU A 64 -2.37 -0.59 -3.95
CA LEU A 64 -3.12 -1.80 -4.27
C LEU A 64 -3.88 -2.29 -3.04
N LEU A 65 -5.12 -2.72 -3.21
CA LEU A 65 -5.96 -3.31 -2.18
C LEU A 65 -6.12 -4.81 -2.42
N TYR A 66 -5.88 -5.59 -1.37
CA TYR A 66 -6.07 -7.02 -1.32
C TYR A 66 -7.04 -7.41 -0.20
N ARG A 67 -7.69 -8.54 -0.36
CA ARG A 67 -8.56 -9.15 0.64
C ARG A 67 -8.25 -10.63 0.84
N GLY A 68 -8.50 -11.15 2.04
CA GLY A 68 -8.27 -12.54 2.40
C GLY A 68 -9.24 -13.05 3.46
N SER A 69 -9.51 -14.35 3.43
CA SER A 69 -10.20 -15.05 4.54
C SER A 69 -9.22 -15.37 5.69
N SER A 70 -7.92 -15.30 5.42
CA SER A 70 -6.83 -15.50 6.38
C SER A 70 -5.69 -14.52 6.11
N LEU A 71 -4.68 -14.52 6.98
CA LEU A 71 -3.46 -13.72 6.79
C LEU A 71 -2.45 -14.34 5.80
N ARG A 72 -2.76 -15.52 5.24
CA ARG A 72 -1.83 -16.31 4.39
C ARG A 72 -2.19 -16.26 2.91
N GLU A 73 -3.47 -16.06 2.59
CA GLU A 73 -3.98 -16.11 1.23
C GLU A 73 -4.66 -14.79 0.90
N TRP A 74 -4.12 -14.11 -0.11
CA TRP A 74 -4.54 -12.77 -0.51
C TRP A 74 -5.02 -12.79 -1.96
N THR A 75 -6.20 -12.21 -2.18
CA THR A 75 -6.78 -11.97 -3.50
C THR A 75 -6.73 -10.49 -3.80
N PHE A 76 -6.23 -10.13 -4.97
CA PHE A 76 -6.29 -8.74 -5.44
C PHE A 76 -7.76 -8.30 -5.55
N ASP A 77 -8.08 -7.14 -4.98
CA ASP A 77 -9.42 -6.55 -5.08
C ASP A 77 -9.44 -5.45 -6.14
N ARG A 78 -8.61 -4.42 -5.99
CA ARG A 78 -8.54 -3.26 -6.89
C ARG A 78 -7.30 -2.40 -6.65
N VAL A 79 -7.08 -1.43 -7.53
CA VAL A 79 -6.28 -0.24 -7.21
C VAL A 79 -7.15 0.66 -6.33
N LEU A 80 -6.74 0.90 -5.08
CA LEU A 80 -7.50 1.73 -4.14
C LEU A 80 -7.43 3.20 -4.52
N ALA A 81 -6.23 3.65 -4.90
CA ALA A 81 -5.95 5.01 -5.32
C ALA A 81 -4.63 5.03 -6.11
N HIS A 82 -4.47 6.05 -6.94
CA HIS A 82 -3.31 6.26 -7.79
C HIS A 82 -3.06 7.75 -7.97
N ALA A 83 -1.81 8.11 -8.26
CA ALA A 83 -1.47 9.46 -8.67
C ALA A 83 -1.93 9.72 -10.11
N ASP A 84 -2.09 11.00 -10.46
CA ASP A 84 -2.15 11.38 -11.87
C ASP A 84 -0.78 11.21 -12.53
N ALA A 85 -0.80 10.96 -13.85
CA ALA A 85 0.42 10.70 -14.61
C ALA A 85 1.40 11.88 -14.49
N GLY A 86 2.61 11.58 -14.00
CA GLY A 86 3.68 12.56 -13.82
C GLY A 86 3.67 13.32 -12.49
N GLU A 87 2.67 13.13 -11.62
CA GLU A 87 2.63 13.78 -10.30
C GLU A 87 3.51 13.09 -9.26
N SER A 88 3.51 11.76 -9.25
CA SER A 88 4.28 10.95 -8.31
C SER A 88 4.52 9.57 -8.87
N TYR A 89 5.75 9.08 -8.83
CA TYR A 89 6.11 7.78 -9.40
C TYR A 89 6.00 6.62 -8.41
N MET A 90 5.87 6.89 -7.11
CA MET A 90 5.73 5.85 -6.07
C MET A 90 5.00 6.40 -4.87
N TRP A 91 4.11 5.60 -4.27
CA TRP A 91 3.48 5.89 -2.98
C TRP A 91 3.92 4.84 -1.95
N GLU A 92 4.78 5.24 -1.02
CA GLU A 92 5.33 4.38 0.04
C GLU A 92 4.52 4.46 1.34
N CYS A 93 4.73 3.50 2.24
CA CYS A 93 4.16 3.49 3.59
C CYS A 93 2.66 3.83 3.65
N PRO A 94 1.78 3.14 2.89
CA PRO A 94 0.35 3.38 2.99
C PRO A 94 -0.20 3.06 4.38
N ASP A 95 -1.04 3.94 4.89
CA ASP A 95 -1.92 3.72 6.03
C ASP A 95 -3.37 3.95 5.59
N PHE A 96 -4.28 3.11 6.05
CA PHE A 96 -5.69 3.18 5.71
C PHE A 96 -6.55 2.83 6.93
N PHE A 97 -7.39 3.77 7.37
CA PHE A 97 -8.22 3.63 8.55
C PHE A 97 -9.47 4.49 8.48
N SER A 98 -10.49 4.12 9.25
CA SER A 98 -11.68 4.93 9.44
C SER A 98 -11.55 5.89 10.62
N LEU A 99 -12.14 7.06 10.48
CA LEU A 99 -12.27 8.04 11.56
C LEU A 99 -13.60 8.80 11.37
N GLY A 100 -14.54 8.57 12.28
CA GLY A 100 -15.93 9.01 12.10
C GLY A 100 -16.56 8.31 10.90
N ASP A 101 -17.23 9.08 10.05
CA ASP A 101 -17.92 8.57 8.86
C ASP A 101 -17.00 8.47 7.62
N GLN A 102 -15.72 8.82 7.76
CA GLN A 102 -14.75 8.87 6.66
C GLN A 102 -13.64 7.83 6.81
N HIS A 103 -12.99 7.56 5.68
CA HIS A 103 -11.75 6.81 5.60
C HIS A 103 -10.62 7.76 5.21
N TYR A 104 -9.43 7.48 5.73
CA TYR A 104 -8.25 8.27 5.48
C TYR A 104 -7.19 7.36 4.89
N LEU A 105 -6.73 7.70 3.69
CA LEU A 105 -5.56 7.10 3.07
C LEU A 105 -4.36 8.01 3.30
N MET A 106 -3.44 7.60 4.16
CA MET A 106 -2.15 8.25 4.32
C MET A 106 -1.09 7.50 3.53
N PHE A 107 -0.12 8.21 2.97
CA PHE A 107 0.98 7.61 2.21
C PHE A 107 2.11 8.63 2.06
N SER A 108 3.26 8.15 1.57
CA SER A 108 4.45 8.96 1.33
C SER A 108 4.79 8.99 -0.17
N PRO A 109 4.29 9.99 -0.92
CA PRO A 109 4.57 10.09 -2.35
C PRO A 109 6.02 10.50 -2.62
N GLN A 110 6.58 9.94 -3.70
CA GLN A 110 7.88 10.30 -4.23
C GLN A 110 7.78 10.91 -5.63
N GLY A 111 8.58 11.94 -5.89
CA GLY A 111 8.67 12.58 -7.21
C GLY A 111 7.76 13.79 -7.41
N MET A 112 7.10 14.27 -6.35
CA MET A 112 6.32 15.50 -6.41
C MET A 112 7.23 16.71 -6.59
N ASN A 113 6.76 17.70 -7.37
CA ASN A 113 7.43 18.99 -7.50
C ASN A 113 7.09 19.90 -6.32
N ALA A 114 8.06 20.70 -5.87
CA ALA A 114 7.80 21.74 -4.89
C ALA A 114 6.91 22.84 -5.49
N GLU A 115 5.92 23.30 -4.73
CA GLU A 115 5.00 24.35 -5.14
C GLU A 115 4.89 25.42 -4.04
N GLY A 116 5.61 26.53 -4.22
CA GLY A 116 5.69 27.58 -3.19
C GLY A 116 6.25 27.05 -1.87
N TYR A 117 5.42 27.06 -0.81
CA TYR A 117 5.78 26.48 0.49
C TYR A 117 5.43 25.00 0.62
N SER A 118 4.68 24.44 -0.33
CA SER A 118 4.27 23.04 -0.35
C SER A 118 5.38 22.13 -0.91
N TYR A 119 5.41 20.88 -0.42
CA TYR A 119 6.22 19.78 -0.98
C TYR A 119 7.73 20.07 -1.08
N ARG A 120 8.28 20.87 -0.15
CA ARG A 120 9.69 21.29 -0.20
C ARG A 120 10.71 20.23 0.24
N ASN A 121 10.25 19.19 0.93
CA ASN A 121 11.10 18.07 1.32
C ASN A 121 11.48 17.23 0.08
N ARG A 122 12.47 16.35 0.22
CA ARG A 122 12.82 15.40 -0.86
C ARG A 122 11.63 14.52 -1.25
N PHE A 123 10.92 14.00 -0.25
CA PHE A 123 9.68 13.23 -0.37
C PHE A 123 8.70 13.73 0.69
N GLN A 124 7.42 13.51 0.45
CA GLN A 124 6.33 14.03 1.28
C GLN A 124 5.63 12.89 2.02
N SER A 125 4.82 13.26 3.02
CA SER A 125 3.78 12.39 3.57
C SER A 125 2.50 13.19 3.61
N GLY A 126 1.40 12.59 3.17
CA GLY A 126 0.12 13.26 3.01
C GLY A 126 -1.04 12.36 3.38
N VAL A 127 -2.25 12.92 3.33
CA VAL A 127 -3.49 12.21 3.62
C VAL A 127 -4.58 12.63 2.64
N ILE A 128 -5.35 11.65 2.16
CA ILE A 128 -6.56 11.85 1.35
C ILE A 128 -7.75 11.33 2.17
N PRO A 129 -8.70 12.19 2.57
CA PRO A 129 -9.97 11.75 3.14
C PRO A 129 -10.92 11.27 2.03
N GLY A 130 -11.75 10.28 2.33
CA GLY A 130 -12.71 9.73 1.38
C GLY A 130 -13.77 8.83 2.02
N MET A 131 -14.64 8.30 1.17
CA MET A 131 -15.62 7.29 1.55
C MET A 131 -15.20 5.97 0.91
N TRP A 132 -15.14 4.92 1.71
CA TRP A 132 -14.87 3.57 1.21
C TRP A 132 -15.83 2.60 1.87
N SER A 133 -16.14 1.52 1.15
CA SER A 133 -16.93 0.41 1.65
C SER A 133 -16.55 -0.86 0.89
N PRO A 134 -16.45 -2.02 1.55
CA PRO A 134 -16.25 -3.30 0.88
C PRO A 134 -17.18 -3.52 -0.32
N GLY A 135 -16.63 -3.94 -1.46
CA GLY A 135 -17.40 -4.33 -2.64
C GLY A 135 -18.01 -3.20 -3.47
N ARG A 136 -17.94 -1.94 -3.03
CA ARG A 136 -18.40 -0.79 -3.83
C ARG A 136 -17.29 -0.31 -4.76
N LEU A 137 -17.53 -0.27 -6.08
CA LEU A 137 -16.65 0.36 -7.07
C LEU A 137 -16.63 1.88 -6.91
#